data_AF-A0A5M5C4S9-F1
#
_entry.id   AF-A0A5M5C4S9-F1
#
_cell.length_a   1.000
_cell.length_b   1.000
_cell.length_c   1.000
_cell.angle_alpha   90.00
_cell.angle_beta   90.00
_cell.angle_gamma   90.00
#
_symmetry.space_group_name_H-M   'P 1'
#
loop_
_entity.id
_entity.type
_entity.pdbx_description
1 polymer ?
#
loop_
_entity_poly.entity_id
_entity_poly.type
_entity_poly.pdbx_seq_one_letter_code
_entity_poly.pdbx_strand_id
1 'polypeptide(L)'
;EVMQVLKGREVTLIPDLGATEQWKEKSALLSGICKRVVVSNVLECTSDEEQRSQGLDIADFFLYSPSKRQILHQMIQRNPALQLLIDELDLELIE
;
A
#
# COMPACT_ATOMS: atom_id res chain seq x y z
N GLU A 1 1.14 29.97 -4.99
CA GLU A 1 0.49 30.28 -3.70
C GLU A 1 0.08 29.05 -2.88
N VAL A 2 -0.42 27.96 -3.49
CA VAL A 2 -1.01 26.81 -2.76
C VAL A 2 -0.06 26.12 -1.76
N MET A 3 1.24 26.02 -2.04
CA MET A 3 2.20 25.33 -1.16
C MET A 3 2.54 26.07 0.13
N GLN A 4 2.15 27.35 0.27
CA GLN A 4 2.37 28.11 1.52
C GLN A 4 1.61 27.51 2.71
N VAL A 5 0.55 26.73 2.47
CA VAL A 5 -0.19 26.02 3.52
C VAL A 5 0.70 25.03 4.31
N LEU A 6 1.78 24.55 3.68
CA LEU A 6 2.73 23.61 4.27
C LEU A 6 3.89 24.31 5.00
N LYS A 7 3.93 25.65 4.98
CA LYS A 7 5.04 26.42 5.55
C LYS A 7 5.24 26.09 7.03
N GLY A 8 6.47 25.73 7.40
CA GLY A 8 6.85 25.42 8.77
C GLY A 8 6.30 24.09 9.33
N ARG A 9 5.60 23.29 8.51
CA ARG A 9 5.10 21.96 8.91
C ARG A 9 6.11 20.86 8.63
N GLU A 10 5.98 19.76 9.35
CA GLU A 10 6.63 18.50 9.01
C GLU A 10 5.67 17.71 8.11
N VAL A 11 6.11 17.36 6.91
CA VAL A 11 5.28 16.77 5.86
C VAL A 11 5.86 15.42 5.47
N THR A 12 5.02 14.39 5.49
CA THR A 12 5.34 13.09 4.90
C THR A 12 4.50 12.93 3.64
N LEU A 13 5.17 12.79 2.50
CA LEU A 13 4.54 12.49 1.22
C LEU A 13 4.44 10.98 1.08
N ILE A 14 3.25 10.50 0.74
CA ILE A 14 2.99 9.09 0.46
C ILE A 14 2.51 9.03 -1.00
N PRO A 15 3.44 8.86 -1.95
CA PRO A 15 3.13 8.86 -3.37
C PRO A 15 2.46 7.55 -3.79
N ASP A 16 1.74 7.59 -4.91
CA ASP A 16 1.21 6.40 -5.59
C ASP A 16 2.34 5.42 -5.95
N LEU A 17 1.99 4.15 -6.13
CA LEU A 17 2.93 3.14 -6.61
C LEU A 17 3.52 3.53 -7.97
N GLY A 18 4.85 3.45 -8.09
CA GLY A 18 5.61 3.85 -9.27
C GLY A 18 5.95 5.35 -9.33
N ALA A 19 5.41 6.19 -8.44
CA ALA A 19 5.65 7.63 -8.44
C ALA A 19 6.71 8.08 -7.43
N THR A 20 7.30 7.17 -6.65
CA THR A 20 8.21 7.48 -5.54
C THR A 20 9.41 8.34 -5.96
N GLU A 21 10.11 8.00 -7.05
CA GLU A 21 11.27 8.76 -7.51
C GLU A 21 10.89 10.16 -8.02
N GLN A 22 9.78 10.27 -8.75
CA GLN A 22 9.27 11.55 -9.24
C GLN A 22 8.93 12.50 -8.07
N TRP A 23 8.39 11.95 -6.99
CA TRP A 23 8.07 12.71 -5.79
C TRP A 23 9.30 13.05 -4.95
N LYS A 24 10.36 12.22 -4.97
CA LYS A 24 11.67 12.60 -4.40
C LYS A 24 12.25 13.83 -5.08
N GLU A 25 12.24 13.88 -6.41
CA GLU A 25 12.69 15.06 -7.15
C GLU A 25 11.85 16.30 -6.81
N LYS A 26 10.52 16.17 -6.79
CA LYS A 26 9.61 17.27 -6.43
C LYS A 26 9.74 17.70 -4.97
N SER A 27 10.13 16.81 -4.07
CA SER A 27 10.31 17.14 -2.64
C SER A 27 11.37 18.21 -2.40
N ALA A 28 12.37 18.31 -3.29
CA ALA A 28 13.40 19.35 -3.23
C ALA A 28 12.80 20.76 -3.25
N LEU A 29 11.72 20.97 -4.02
CA LEU A 29 11.01 22.25 -4.10
C LEU A 29 10.25 22.56 -2.80
N LEU A 30 9.78 21.52 -2.10
CA LEU A 30 9.03 21.65 -0.85
C LEU A 30 9.94 21.85 0.37
N SER A 31 11.18 21.39 0.31
CA SER A 31 12.19 21.59 1.38
C SER A 31 12.48 23.06 1.66
N GLY A 32 12.30 23.95 0.69
CA GLY A 32 12.43 25.41 0.89
C GLY A 32 11.24 26.07 1.60
N ILE A 33 10.13 25.34 1.76
CA ILE A 33 8.87 25.86 2.30
C ILE A 33 8.55 25.20 3.66
N CYS A 34 8.69 23.88 3.73
CA CYS A 34 8.35 23.09 4.91
C CYS A 34 9.50 23.07 5.91
N LYS A 35 9.21 22.80 7.19
CA LYS A 35 10.26 22.57 8.20
C LYS A 35 11.04 21.29 7.90
N ARG A 36 10.32 20.26 7.43
CA ARG A 36 10.87 18.97 7.03
C ARG A 36 9.93 18.32 6.02
N VAL A 37 10.49 17.66 5.01
CA VAL A 37 9.74 16.87 4.03
C VAL A 37 10.38 15.49 3.94
N VAL A 38 9.57 14.43 3.98
CA VAL A 38 10.02 13.05 3.79
C VAL A 38 9.15 12.43 2.72
N VAL A 39 9.75 11.73 1.76
CA VAL A 39 9.02 10.88 0.81
C VAL A 39 9.05 9.46 1.34
N SER A 40 7.88 8.93 1.67
CA SER A 40 7.72 7.56 2.14
C SER A 40 7.74 6.61 0.95
N ASN A 41 8.45 5.50 1.08
CA ASN A 41 8.44 4.37 0.15
C ASN A 41 7.66 3.17 0.70
N VAL A 42 6.82 3.39 1.73
CA VAL A 42 6.09 2.31 2.41
C VAL A 42 5.25 1.49 1.42
N LEU A 43 4.52 2.15 0.53
CA LEU A 43 3.69 1.47 -0.47
C LEU A 43 4.55 0.61 -1.40
N GLU A 44 5.67 1.13 -1.90
CA GLU A 44 6.58 0.35 -2.77
C GLU A 44 7.13 -0.91 -2.11
N CYS A 45 7.42 -0.84 -0.80
CA CYS A 45 7.98 -1.95 -0.04
C CYS A 45 6.94 -3.00 0.36
N THR A 46 5.68 -2.62 0.49
CA THR A 46 4.60 -3.52 0.95
C THR A 46 3.76 -4.10 -0.18
N SER A 47 3.93 -3.63 -1.41
CA SER A 47 3.06 -4.00 -2.54
C SER A 47 3.67 -5.10 -3.40
N ASP A 48 2.80 -5.98 -3.89
CA ASP A 48 3.14 -6.98 -4.90
C ASP A 48 3.22 -6.38 -6.32
N GLU A 49 3.61 -7.21 -7.29
CA GLU A 49 3.80 -6.78 -8.67
C GLU A 49 2.50 -6.37 -9.36
N GLU A 50 1.37 -7.00 -9.01
CA GLU A 50 0.06 -6.65 -9.55
C GLU A 50 -0.37 -5.27 -9.06
N GLN A 51 -0.29 -5.03 -7.75
CA GLN A 51 -0.57 -3.73 -7.15
C GLN A 51 0.34 -2.62 -7.72
N ARG A 52 1.63 -2.92 -7.93
CA ARG A 52 2.57 -1.96 -8.54
C ARG A 52 2.20 -1.65 -10.00
N SER A 53 1.73 -2.63 -10.76
CA SER A 53 1.29 -2.43 -12.14
C SER A 53 0.02 -1.56 -12.23
N GLN A 54 -0.83 -1.61 -11.21
CA GLN A 54 -2.07 -0.82 -11.14
C GLN A 54 -1.85 0.62 -10.66
N GLY A 55 -0.69 0.90 -10.03
CA GLY A 55 -0.37 2.24 -9.56
C GLY A 55 -1.24 2.70 -8.40
N LEU A 56 -1.61 1.78 -7.50
CA LEU A 56 -2.53 2.06 -6.38
C LEU A 56 -2.03 3.18 -5.47
N ASP A 57 -2.98 3.93 -4.92
CA ASP A 57 -2.75 4.99 -3.96
C ASP A 57 -2.98 4.53 -2.51
N ILE A 58 -2.66 5.37 -1.52
CA ILE A 58 -2.85 5.01 -0.11
C ILE A 58 -4.33 4.77 0.27
N ALA A 59 -5.28 5.42 -0.41
CA ALA A 59 -6.69 5.22 -0.14
C ALA A 59 -7.14 3.82 -0.60
N ASP A 60 -6.62 3.34 -1.74
CA ASP A 60 -6.82 1.97 -2.20
C ASP A 60 -6.35 0.98 -1.13
N PHE A 61 -5.19 1.20 -0.50
CA PHE A 61 -4.72 0.34 0.60
C PHE A 61 -5.61 0.40 1.84
N PHE A 62 -6.19 1.55 2.17
CA PHE A 62 -7.10 1.67 3.31
C PHE A 62 -8.49 1.09 3.04
N LEU A 63 -8.94 1.15 1.80
CA LEU A 63 -10.22 0.60 1.35
C LEU A 63 -10.10 -0.85 0.90
N TYR A 64 -8.87 -1.35 0.73
CA TYR A 64 -8.60 -2.72 0.34
C TYR A 64 -9.14 -3.68 1.40
N SER A 65 -10.23 -4.34 1.03
CA SER A 65 -10.72 -5.52 1.73
C SER A 65 -10.30 -6.74 0.92
N PRO A 66 -9.45 -7.62 1.46
CA PRO A 66 -9.14 -8.86 0.75
C PRO A 66 -10.43 -9.64 0.52
N SER A 67 -10.57 -10.22 -0.67
CA SER A 67 -11.65 -11.16 -0.96
C SER A 67 -11.60 -12.35 0.01
N LYS A 68 -12.74 -13.01 0.24
CA LYS A 68 -12.79 -14.22 1.06
C LYS A 68 -11.78 -15.28 0.60
N ARG A 69 -11.52 -15.35 -0.71
CA ARG A 69 -10.54 -16.25 -1.31
C ARG A 69 -9.10 -15.87 -0.97
N GLN A 70 -8.76 -14.58 -1.03
CA GLN A 70 -7.45 -14.09 -0.60
C GLN A 70 -7.22 -14.33 0.90
N ILE A 71 -8.24 -14.11 1.74
CA ILE A 71 -8.17 -14.42 3.17
C ILE A 71 -7.91 -15.91 3.38
N LEU A 72 -8.67 -16.79 2.71
CA LEU A 72 -8.50 -18.23 2.83
C LEU A 72 -7.08 -18.67 2.43
N HIS A 73 -6.56 -18.17 1.31
CA HIS A 73 -5.18 -18.44 0.90
C HIS A 73 -4.16 -18.01 1.97
N GLN A 74 -4.32 -16.83 2.57
CA GLN A 74 -3.44 -16.39 3.66
C GLN A 74 -3.56 -17.26 4.92
N MET A 75 -4.76 -17.79 5.23
CA MET A 75 -4.95 -18.71 6.34
C MET A 75 -4.22 -20.04 6.09
N ILE A 76 -4.32 -20.59 4.87
CA ILE A 76 -3.63 -21.82 4.47
C ILE A 76 -2.10 -21.63 4.50
N GLN A 77 -1.59 -20.48 4.06
CA GLN A 77 -0.15 -20.19 4.16
C GLN A 77 0.35 -20.20 5.62
N ARG A 78 -0.47 -19.70 6.56
CA ARG A 78 -0.13 -19.71 7.99
C ARG A 78 -0.28 -21.09 8.62
N ASN A 79 -1.25 -21.88 8.18
CA ASN A 79 -1.48 -23.24 8.63
C ASN A 79 -1.85 -24.17 7.47
N PRO A 80 -0.86 -24.90 6.90
CA PRO A 80 -1.09 -25.81 5.78
C PRO A 80 -2.10 -26.93 6.04
N ALA A 81 -2.33 -27.29 7.31
CA ALA A 81 -3.34 -28.30 7.66
C ALA A 81 -4.77 -27.86 7.33
N LEU A 82 -5.03 -26.56 7.16
CA LEU A 82 -6.32 -26.07 6.70
C LEU A 82 -6.66 -26.58 5.29
N GLN A 83 -5.67 -26.73 4.40
CA GLN A 83 -5.92 -27.29 3.08
C GLN A 83 -6.38 -28.75 3.19
N LEU A 84 -5.71 -29.54 4.04
CA LEU A 84 -6.10 -30.94 4.29
C LEU A 84 -7.52 -31.04 4.82
N LEU A 85 -7.92 -30.16 5.75
CA LEU A 85 -9.29 -30.17 6.28
C LEU A 85 -10.33 -29.78 5.22
N ILE A 86 -9.99 -28.84 4.33
CA ILE A 86 -10.85 -28.47 3.21
C ILE A 86 -11.06 -29.65 2.27
N ASP A 87 -9.97 -30.35 1.93
CA ASP A 87 -9.99 -31.46 0.99
C ASP A 87 -10.70 -32.70 1.59
N GLU A 88 -10.42 -33.05 2.84
CA GLU A 88 -10.98 -34.24 3.51
C GLU A 88 -12.46 -34.07 3.90
N LEU A 89 -12.92 -32.83 4.10
CA LEU A 89 -14.31 -32.52 4.46
C LEU A 89 -15.13 -31.96 3.29
N ASP A 90 -14.53 -31.86 2.09
CA ASP A 90 -15.15 -31.34 0.86
C ASP A 90 -15.78 -29.94 1.06
N LEU A 91 -15.01 -29.02 1.65
CA LEU A 91 -15.49 -27.68 2.00
C LEU A 91 -15.38 -26.72 0.82
N GLU A 92 -16.46 -25.98 0.57
CA GLU A 92 -16.50 -24.93 -0.44
C GLU A 92 -16.46 -23.51 0.16
N LEU A 93 -15.76 -22.61 -0.51
CA LEU A 93 -15.75 -21.19 -0.15
C LEU A 93 -17.03 -20.52 -0.65
N ILE A 94 -17.82 -19.96 0.27
CA ILE A 94 -19.03 -19.20 -0.05
C ILE A 94 -18.71 -17.71 -0.14
N GLU A 95 -19.00 -17.09 -1.29
CA GLU A 95 -18.87 -15.63 -1.55
C GLU A 95 -19.77 -14.75 -0.69
#